data_AF-A0A975H350-F1
#
_entry.id   AF-A0A975H350-F1
#
_cell.length_a   1.000
_cell.length_b   1.000
_cell.length_c   1.000
_cell.angle_alpha   90.00
_cell.angle_beta   90.00
_cell.angle_gamma   90.00
#
_symmetry.space_group_name_H-M   'P 1'
#
loop_
_entity.id
_entity.type
_entity.pdbx_description
1 polymer ?
#
loop_
_entity_poly.entity_id
_entity_poly.type
_entity_poly.pdbx_seq_one_letter_code
_entity_poly.pdbx_strand_id
1 'polypeptide(L)'
;MAAIAHSGGVNCDQTYDFVSNPYKLAGSGPLAMSMAPRAQACLQLIDSQRHGAGCELFMVEGESAAGAVSAVRDARTQAVLACQGKPLNAWRASAARVAAYPLYAQLAAALGWPSPVATDGMAPAALRFERVLLLLDPDADGIHIGALLLLYLQRFAHVLLAQDRVFMVRAPMAGLRVAARDTGEVEDVWAYTPEQARALRERAAAQGDRWVVLREWGFRGLASLPPEVLRETCVEAVTRRADVVTAAQMQAVMDVFGGSPS
;
A
#
# COMPACT_ATOMS: atom_id res chain seq x y z
N MET A 1 -30.96 19.12 1.48
CA MET A 1 -29.50 19.15 1.27
C MET A 1 -28.75 19.14 2.59
N ALA A 2 -28.88 18.06 3.36
CA ALA A 2 -28.03 17.82 4.51
C ALA A 2 -27.22 16.55 4.21
N ALA A 3 -26.25 16.70 3.30
CA ALA A 3 -25.10 15.80 3.23
C ALA A 3 -24.57 15.60 4.66
N ILE A 4 -23.96 14.46 4.93
CA ILE A 4 -23.32 14.20 6.22
C ILE A 4 -22.43 15.40 6.55
N ALA A 5 -22.92 16.28 7.42
CA ALA A 5 -22.18 17.43 7.86
C ALA A 5 -20.87 16.89 8.42
N HIS A 6 -19.76 17.41 7.90
CA HIS A 6 -18.40 17.21 8.39
C HIS A 6 -18.20 17.73 9.84
N SER A 7 -19.27 17.90 10.61
CA SER A 7 -19.24 18.33 12.00
C SER A 7 -18.89 17.14 12.89
N GLY A 8 -17.59 16.96 13.09
CA GLY A 8 -17.00 15.87 13.84
C GLY A 8 -16.01 15.12 12.96
N GLY A 9 -14.96 15.82 12.51
CA GLY A 9 -13.80 15.17 11.95
C GLY A 9 -13.34 14.11 12.94
N VAL A 10 -13.53 12.85 12.59
CA VAL A 10 -12.61 11.81 13.07
C VAL A 10 -11.27 12.34 12.61
N ASN A 11 -10.41 12.74 13.56
CA ASN A 11 -9.13 13.32 13.23
C ASN A 11 -8.42 12.34 12.28
N CYS A 12 -8.34 12.69 10.99
CA CYS A 12 -7.90 11.82 9.91
C CYS A 12 -6.36 11.69 9.89
N ASP A 13 -5.68 12.44 10.76
CA ASP A 13 -4.22 12.49 10.93
C ASP A 13 -3.66 11.25 11.64
N GLN A 14 -3.97 10.06 11.14
CA GLN A 14 -3.22 8.87 11.51
C GLN A 14 -2.48 8.37 10.28
N THR A 15 -1.21 8.74 10.22
CA THR A 15 -0.17 8.19 9.35
C THR A 15 -0.24 6.66 9.30
N TYR A 16 0.21 6.04 8.20
CA TYR A 16 0.50 4.60 8.17
C TYR A 16 1.42 4.29 9.35
N ASP A 17 0.87 3.70 10.41
CA ASP A 17 1.52 3.64 11.71
C ASP A 17 2.29 2.33 11.81
N PHE A 18 3.57 2.39 11.43
CA PHE A 18 4.52 1.30 11.60
C PHE A 18 4.83 1.02 13.09
N VAL A 19 4.37 1.88 14.02
CA VAL A 19 4.70 1.87 15.45
C VAL A 19 3.57 1.28 16.32
N SER A 20 2.28 1.46 15.98
CA SER A 20 1.16 0.99 16.83
C SER A 20 0.75 -0.48 16.63
N ASN A 21 1.34 -1.20 15.69
CA ASN A 21 1.21 -2.67 15.63
C ASN A 21 2.58 -3.38 15.59
N PRO A 22 3.40 -3.27 16.66
CA PRO A 22 4.70 -3.90 16.65
C PRO A 22 4.60 -5.41 16.92
N TYR A 23 3.74 -5.88 17.85
CA TYR A 23 3.69 -7.31 18.20
C TYR A 23 2.34 -7.70 18.84
N LYS A 24 1.46 -8.42 18.11
CA LYS A 24 0.63 -9.50 18.70
C LYS A 24 1.37 -10.84 18.61
N LEU A 25 2.68 -10.79 18.83
CA LEU A 25 3.65 -11.87 18.68
C LEU A 25 4.39 -12.04 20.03
N ALA A 26 3.62 -12.19 21.09
CA ALA A 26 4.09 -12.81 22.33
C ALA A 26 3.43 -14.18 22.41
N GLY A 27 4.11 -15.22 21.91
CA GLY A 27 3.71 -16.61 22.11
C GLY A 27 3.80 -17.52 20.88
N SER A 28 4.99 -17.75 20.35
CA SER A 28 5.38 -19.09 19.88
C SER A 28 6.89 -19.13 19.62
N GLY A 29 7.55 -20.13 20.21
CA GLY A 29 8.99 -20.33 20.15
C GLY A 29 9.50 -20.67 18.74
N PRO A 30 10.82 -20.88 18.59
CA PRO A 30 11.45 -20.97 17.28
C PRO A 30 11.13 -22.31 16.62
N LEU A 31 10.34 -22.29 15.55
CA LEU A 31 10.32 -23.36 14.56
C LEU A 31 11.19 -22.95 13.38
N ALA A 32 12.47 -23.30 13.48
CA ALA A 32 13.37 -23.32 12.33
C ALA A 32 12.94 -24.45 11.39
N MET A 33 12.11 -24.13 10.39
CA MET A 33 11.96 -24.98 9.22
C MET A 33 12.70 -24.31 8.05
N SER A 34 13.85 -24.91 7.72
CA SER A 34 14.57 -24.68 6.47
C SER A 34 13.64 -25.02 5.30
N MET A 35 13.10 -24.00 4.63
CA MET A 35 12.49 -24.14 3.32
C MET A 35 13.51 -23.72 2.27
N ALA A 36 13.88 -24.65 1.39
CA ALA A 36 14.62 -24.34 0.17
C ALA A 36 13.87 -23.25 -0.63
N PRO A 37 14.58 -22.35 -1.33
CA PRO A 37 13.93 -21.30 -2.12
C PRO A 37 13.06 -21.96 -3.20
N ARG A 38 11.74 -21.85 -3.05
CA ARG A 38 10.81 -22.13 -4.14
C ARG A 38 11.22 -21.22 -5.31
N ALA A 39 11.35 -21.80 -6.50
CA ALA A 39 11.58 -21.04 -7.72
C ALA A 39 10.52 -19.94 -7.79
N GLN A 40 10.98 -18.68 -7.72
CA GLN A 40 10.11 -17.52 -7.71
C GLN A 40 9.43 -17.46 -9.08
N ALA A 41 8.11 -17.64 -9.09
CA ALA A 41 7.33 -17.49 -10.32
C ALA A 41 7.61 -16.10 -10.89
N CYS A 42 7.58 -15.99 -12.21
CA CYS A 42 7.97 -14.78 -12.93
C CYS A 42 7.13 -13.60 -12.41
N LEU A 43 7.71 -12.81 -11.51
CA LEU A 43 7.22 -11.49 -11.17
C LEU A 43 7.18 -10.72 -12.51
N GLN A 44 5.99 -10.30 -12.94
CA GLN A 44 5.80 -9.62 -14.22
C GLN A 44 5.32 -8.20 -13.98
N LEU A 45 6.04 -7.25 -14.57
CA LEU A 45 5.59 -5.88 -14.73
C LEU A 45 4.42 -5.87 -15.72
N ILE A 46 3.25 -5.47 -15.24
CA ILE A 46 2.11 -5.12 -16.09
C ILE A 46 2.24 -3.63 -16.41
N ASP A 47 2.89 -3.33 -17.54
CA ASP A 47 3.34 -1.97 -17.86
C ASP A 47 2.19 -1.01 -18.26
N SER A 48 2.48 0.28 -18.21
CA SER A 48 1.64 1.36 -18.76
C SER A 48 2.03 1.68 -20.21
N GLN A 49 1.13 2.33 -20.94
CA GLN A 49 1.39 2.74 -22.33
C GLN A 49 2.30 3.97 -22.42
N ARG A 50 2.37 4.78 -21.36
CA ARG A 50 3.19 6.00 -21.27
C ARG A 50 4.06 5.97 -20.03
N HIS A 51 5.14 6.74 -20.08
CA HIS A 51 6.11 6.92 -19.00
C HIS A 51 6.43 8.41 -18.82
N GLY A 52 6.93 8.77 -17.65
CA GLY A 52 7.30 10.14 -17.27
C GLY A 52 6.30 10.80 -16.33
N ALA A 53 6.11 12.11 -16.49
CA ALA A 53 5.26 12.91 -15.61
C ALA A 53 3.81 12.41 -15.58
N GLY A 54 3.21 12.37 -14.40
CA GLY A 54 1.88 11.84 -14.10
C GLY A 54 1.80 10.32 -14.05
N CYS A 55 2.81 9.59 -14.52
CA CYS A 55 2.80 8.12 -14.55
C CYS A 55 3.17 7.52 -13.20
N GLU A 56 2.60 6.35 -12.91
CA GLU A 56 2.60 5.73 -11.59
C GLU A 56 2.97 4.26 -11.66
N LEU A 57 3.74 3.79 -10.68
CA LEU A 57 4.01 2.37 -10.48
C LEU A 57 3.36 1.88 -9.17
N PHE A 58 2.38 1.00 -9.26
CA PHE A 58 1.82 0.29 -8.11
C PHE A 58 2.67 -0.93 -7.78
N MET A 59 3.19 -1.00 -6.56
CA MET A 59 3.76 -2.21 -5.98
C MET A 59 2.69 -2.88 -5.12
N VAL A 60 2.38 -4.14 -5.44
CA VAL A 60 1.27 -4.88 -4.83
C VAL A 60 1.72 -6.23 -4.28
N GLU A 61 1.05 -6.69 -3.23
CA GLU A 61 1.32 -7.99 -2.63
C GLU A 61 0.63 -9.13 -3.41
N GLY A 62 1.43 -9.97 -4.06
CA GLY A 62 0.96 -11.16 -4.77
C GLY A 62 0.35 -10.90 -6.16
N GLU A 63 0.31 -11.97 -6.97
CA GLU A 63 -0.24 -11.91 -8.34
C GLU A 63 -1.76 -11.67 -8.37
N SER A 64 -2.48 -12.17 -7.36
CA SER A 64 -3.93 -11.98 -7.25
C SER A 64 -4.30 -10.50 -7.11
N ALA A 65 -3.62 -9.78 -6.20
CA ALA A 65 -3.81 -8.34 -6.06
C ALA A 65 -3.36 -7.59 -7.31
N ALA A 66 -2.26 -8.01 -7.94
CA ALA A 66 -1.81 -7.41 -9.21
C ALA A 66 -2.84 -7.55 -10.34
N GLY A 67 -3.48 -8.71 -10.46
CA GLY A 67 -4.58 -8.93 -11.39
C GLY A 67 -5.77 -8.01 -11.12
N ALA A 68 -6.18 -7.89 -9.85
CA ALA A 68 -7.29 -7.03 -9.45
C ALA A 68 -7.02 -5.54 -9.74
N VAL A 69 -5.84 -5.04 -9.37
CA VAL A 69 -5.43 -3.65 -9.64
C VAL A 69 -5.29 -3.42 -11.14
N SER A 70 -4.68 -4.36 -11.89
CA SER A 70 -4.55 -4.24 -13.34
C SER A 70 -5.90 -4.21 -14.07
N ALA A 71 -6.94 -4.81 -13.51
CA ALA A 71 -8.27 -4.80 -14.12
C ALA A 71 -8.97 -3.43 -14.00
N VAL A 72 -8.56 -2.59 -13.04
CA VAL A 72 -9.23 -1.32 -12.75
C VAL A 72 -8.37 -0.07 -13.00
N ARG A 73 -7.07 -0.23 -13.23
CA ARG A 73 -6.12 0.87 -13.50
C ARG A 73 -6.41 1.61 -14.80
N ASP A 74 -5.96 2.86 -14.88
CA ASP A 74 -5.72 3.51 -16.17
C ASP A 74 -4.43 2.95 -16.80
N ALA A 75 -4.59 2.05 -17.76
CA ALA A 75 -3.46 1.41 -18.44
C ALA A 75 -2.57 2.40 -19.22
N ARG A 76 -3.02 3.64 -19.44
CA ARG A 76 -2.20 4.66 -20.08
C ARG A 76 -1.06 5.14 -19.18
N THR A 77 -1.32 5.29 -17.89
CA THR A 77 -0.43 6.02 -16.96
C THR A 77 0.00 5.21 -15.75
N GLN A 78 -0.71 4.15 -15.39
CA GLN A 78 -0.47 3.38 -14.18
C GLN A 78 0.08 2.01 -14.54
N ALA A 79 1.23 1.59 -14.01
CA ALA A 79 1.77 0.24 -14.15
C ALA A 79 1.65 -0.53 -12.82
N VAL A 80 1.72 -1.86 -12.88
CA VAL A 80 1.61 -2.72 -11.69
C VAL A 80 2.77 -3.71 -11.65
N LEU A 81 3.46 -3.77 -10.52
CA LEU A 81 4.51 -4.74 -10.24
C LEU A 81 4.11 -5.55 -9.00
N ALA A 82 3.88 -6.86 -9.20
CA ALA A 82 3.63 -7.77 -8.09
C ALA A 82 4.92 -8.00 -7.28
N CYS A 83 4.77 -8.17 -5.98
CA CYS A 83 5.79 -8.67 -5.07
C CYS A 83 5.40 -10.08 -4.63
N GLN A 84 6.31 -11.04 -4.64
CA GLN A 84 6.07 -12.41 -4.15
C GLN A 84 6.99 -12.72 -2.99
N GLY A 85 6.39 -13.20 -1.90
CA GLY A 85 7.10 -13.52 -0.68
C GLY A 85 7.68 -12.28 0.01
N LYS A 86 8.35 -12.50 1.13
CA LYS A 86 8.99 -11.43 1.89
C LYS A 86 10.25 -10.97 1.15
N PRO A 87 10.36 -9.67 0.79
CA PRO A 87 11.56 -9.14 0.16
C PRO A 87 12.81 -9.45 0.97
N LEU A 88 13.98 -9.51 0.31
CA LEU A 88 15.25 -9.53 1.03
C LEU A 88 15.38 -8.23 1.84
N ASN A 89 15.74 -8.28 3.13
CA ASN A 89 16.07 -7.08 3.88
C ASN A 89 17.33 -6.41 3.26
N ALA A 90 17.07 -5.45 2.37
CA ALA A 90 18.10 -4.78 1.59
C ALA A 90 18.93 -3.82 2.43
N TRP A 91 18.46 -3.42 3.61
CA TRP A 91 19.21 -2.60 4.56
C TRP A 91 20.44 -3.35 5.08
N ARG A 92 20.25 -4.63 5.40
CA ARG A 92 21.28 -5.48 6.02
C ARG A 92 22.07 -6.33 5.03
N ALA A 93 21.52 -6.60 3.85
CA ALA A 93 22.18 -7.40 2.84
C ALA A 93 23.36 -6.67 2.18
N SER A 94 24.34 -7.41 1.66
CA SER A 94 25.39 -6.81 0.82
C SER A 94 24.81 -6.30 -0.50
N ALA A 95 25.41 -5.26 -1.08
CA ALA A 95 24.97 -4.72 -2.37
C ALA A 95 24.94 -5.79 -3.47
N ALA A 96 25.92 -6.70 -3.49
CA ALA A 96 25.94 -7.82 -4.44
C ALA A 96 24.71 -8.73 -4.29
N ARG A 97 24.27 -9.01 -3.06
CA ARG A 97 23.08 -9.84 -2.81
C ARG A 97 21.80 -9.10 -3.19
N VAL A 98 21.73 -7.80 -2.96
CA VAL A 98 20.60 -6.95 -3.39
C VAL A 98 20.50 -6.92 -4.91
N ALA A 99 21.61 -6.67 -5.61
CA ALA A 99 21.67 -6.62 -7.07
C ALA A 99 21.24 -7.95 -7.73
N ALA A 100 21.56 -9.08 -7.09
CA ALA A 100 21.15 -10.40 -7.56
C ALA A 100 19.72 -10.82 -7.16
N TYR A 101 19.03 -10.04 -6.31
CA TYR A 101 17.71 -10.42 -5.81
C TYR A 101 16.62 -10.10 -6.86
N PRO A 102 15.79 -11.08 -7.28
CA PRO A 102 14.88 -10.92 -8.42
C PRO A 102 13.93 -9.72 -8.33
N LEU A 103 13.34 -9.48 -7.16
CA LEU A 103 12.41 -8.36 -6.96
C LEU A 103 13.09 -7.00 -7.23
N TYR A 104 14.31 -6.81 -6.74
CA TYR A 104 15.01 -5.55 -6.87
C TYR A 104 15.57 -5.35 -8.29
N ALA A 105 16.02 -6.43 -8.93
CA ALA A 105 16.36 -6.43 -10.36
C ALA A 105 15.19 -5.96 -11.22
N GLN A 106 13.98 -6.44 -10.94
CA GLN A 106 12.79 -6.05 -11.68
C GLN A 106 12.28 -4.66 -11.34
N LEU A 107 12.33 -4.27 -10.07
CA LEU A 107 11.97 -2.90 -9.68
C LEU A 107 12.90 -1.88 -10.34
N ALA A 108 14.21 -2.17 -10.38
CA ALA A 108 15.18 -1.33 -11.10
C ALA A 108 14.83 -1.25 -12.59
N ALA A 109 14.56 -2.38 -13.26
CA ALA A 109 14.15 -2.40 -14.66
C ALA A 109 12.82 -1.65 -14.91
N ALA A 110 11.84 -1.80 -14.01
CA ALA A 110 10.57 -1.08 -14.07
C ALA A 110 10.78 0.43 -13.95
N LEU A 111 11.67 0.88 -13.06
CA LEU A 111 11.97 2.29 -12.86
C LEU A 111 12.95 2.87 -13.90
N GLY A 112 13.54 2.02 -14.75
CA GLY A 112 14.53 2.41 -15.75
C GLY A 112 15.92 2.65 -15.17
N TRP A 113 16.24 2.06 -14.02
CA TRP A 113 17.54 2.16 -13.39
C TRP A 113 18.52 1.15 -14.01
N PRO A 114 19.81 1.51 -14.13
CA PRO A 114 20.83 0.62 -14.70
C PRO A 114 21.14 -0.57 -13.80
N SER A 115 20.90 -0.45 -12.49
CA SER A 115 21.13 -1.51 -11.51
C SER A 115 20.31 -1.29 -10.24
N PRO A 116 19.97 -2.35 -9.47
CA PRO A 116 19.27 -2.21 -8.18
C PRO A 116 20.04 -1.48 -7.08
N VAL A 117 21.35 -1.32 -7.25
CA VAL A 117 22.22 -0.71 -6.21
C VAL A 117 22.97 0.53 -6.70
N ALA A 118 22.79 0.91 -7.97
CA ALA A 118 23.41 2.10 -8.55
C ALA A 118 22.32 2.95 -9.22
N THR A 119 21.76 3.86 -8.43
CA THR A 119 20.66 4.75 -8.84
C THR A 119 21.09 6.22 -8.87
N ASP A 120 22.28 6.53 -8.32
CA ASP A 120 22.84 7.86 -8.29
C ASP A 120 23.10 8.37 -9.72
N GLY A 121 22.62 9.57 -10.04
CA GLY A 121 22.79 10.22 -11.34
C GLY A 121 21.59 10.14 -12.29
N MET A 122 20.52 9.41 -11.94
CA MET A 122 19.27 9.49 -12.71
C MET A 122 18.55 10.81 -12.42
N ALA A 123 18.52 11.70 -13.41
CA ALA A 123 17.72 12.91 -13.34
C ALA A 123 16.23 12.53 -13.16
N PRO A 124 15.43 13.28 -12.37
CA PRO A 124 14.01 12.98 -12.15
C PRO A 124 13.19 12.90 -13.44
N ALA A 125 13.63 13.56 -14.52
CA ALA A 125 13.02 13.51 -15.84
C ALA A 125 13.28 12.19 -16.60
N ALA A 126 14.27 11.40 -16.18
CA ALA A 126 14.61 10.11 -16.77
C ALA A 126 13.86 8.93 -16.11
N LEU A 127 13.10 9.18 -15.04
CA LEU A 127 12.32 8.15 -14.37
C LEU A 127 11.12 7.75 -15.22
N ARG A 128 10.89 6.44 -15.35
CA ARG A 128 9.74 5.90 -16.10
C ARG A 128 8.41 6.21 -15.43
N PHE A 129 8.42 6.31 -14.10
CA PHE A 129 7.25 6.61 -13.28
C PHE A 129 7.62 7.75 -12.34
N GLU A 130 6.78 8.78 -12.30
CA GLU A 130 6.95 9.89 -11.38
C GLU A 130 6.69 9.46 -9.94
N ARG A 131 5.73 8.53 -9.74
CA ARG A 131 5.29 8.10 -8.41
C ARG A 131 5.39 6.58 -8.25
N VAL A 132 5.80 6.15 -7.07
CA VAL A 132 5.77 4.75 -6.62
C VAL A 132 4.71 4.64 -5.52
N LEU A 133 3.71 3.78 -5.72
CA LEU A 133 2.60 3.59 -4.79
C LEU A 133 2.69 2.19 -4.22
N LEU A 134 2.90 2.08 -2.91
CA LEU A 134 2.88 0.83 -2.17
C LEU A 134 1.45 0.54 -1.75
N LEU A 135 0.81 -0.42 -2.42
CA LEU A 135 -0.56 -0.85 -2.14
C LEU A 135 -0.52 -2.30 -1.63
N LEU A 136 -0.48 -2.44 -0.31
CA LEU A 136 -0.26 -3.70 0.40
C LEU A 136 -1.42 -3.98 1.34
N ASP A 137 -1.63 -5.25 1.69
CA ASP A 137 -2.69 -5.61 2.62
C ASP A 137 -2.42 -5.04 4.02
N PRO A 138 -3.45 -4.58 4.76
CA PRO A 138 -3.30 -3.99 6.08
C PRO A 138 -3.13 -5.08 7.17
N ASP A 139 -2.38 -6.13 6.86
CA ASP A 139 -2.04 -7.21 7.78
C ASP A 139 -0.53 -7.21 8.12
N ALA A 140 -0.11 -8.15 8.97
CA ALA A 140 1.27 -8.20 9.43
C ALA A 140 2.27 -8.50 8.31
N ASP A 141 1.88 -9.25 7.27
CA ASP A 141 2.75 -9.59 6.16
C ASP A 141 2.88 -8.40 5.19
N GLY A 142 1.77 -7.73 4.87
CA GLY A 142 1.78 -6.51 4.06
C GLY A 142 2.57 -5.37 4.71
N ILE A 143 2.41 -5.16 6.03
CA ILE A 143 3.24 -4.20 6.79
C ILE A 143 4.72 -4.56 6.70
N HIS A 144 5.07 -5.83 6.86
CA HIS A 144 6.46 -6.29 6.77
C HIS A 144 7.05 -6.08 5.37
N ILE A 145 6.31 -6.44 4.32
CA ILE A 145 6.71 -6.23 2.92
C ILE A 145 6.93 -4.74 2.67
N GLY A 146 6.00 -3.89 3.12
CA GLY A 146 6.10 -2.43 2.99
C GLY A 146 7.36 -1.89 3.66
N ALA A 147 7.63 -2.31 4.90
CA ALA A 147 8.84 -1.90 5.60
C ALA A 147 10.12 -2.29 4.85
N LEU A 148 10.22 -3.51 4.31
CA LEU A 148 11.41 -3.94 3.57
C LEU A 148 11.59 -3.22 2.23
N LEU A 149 10.49 -2.91 1.53
CA LEU A 149 10.52 -2.09 0.32
C LEU A 149 10.96 -0.66 0.63
N LEU A 150 10.44 -0.07 1.70
CA LEU A 150 10.85 1.27 2.16
C LEU A 150 12.33 1.31 2.55
N LEU A 151 12.84 0.29 3.24
CA LEU A 151 14.27 0.18 3.55
C LEU A 151 15.14 0.07 2.29
N TYR A 152 14.70 -0.68 1.27
CA TYR A 152 15.39 -0.72 -0.01
C TYR A 152 15.41 0.66 -0.68
N LEU A 153 14.24 1.32 -0.75
CA LEU A 153 14.12 2.64 -1.36
C LEU A 153 14.93 3.68 -0.58
N GLN A 154 14.96 3.64 0.75
CA GLN A 154 15.78 4.53 1.56
C GLN A 154 17.29 4.31 1.33
N ARG A 155 17.72 3.06 1.13
CA ARG A 155 19.14 2.77 0.93
C ARG A 155 19.61 3.10 -0.49
N PHE A 156 18.83 2.69 -1.48
CA PHE A 156 19.25 2.70 -2.88
C PHE A 156 18.42 3.65 -3.75
N ALA A 157 17.43 4.36 -3.24
CA ALA A 157 16.60 5.27 -4.03
C ALA A 157 16.07 6.45 -3.20
N HIS A 158 16.86 6.91 -2.22
CA HIS A 158 16.48 7.92 -1.25
C HIS A 158 15.97 9.21 -1.88
N VAL A 159 16.43 9.53 -3.09
CA VAL A 159 15.95 10.69 -3.88
C VAL A 159 14.44 10.63 -4.14
N LEU A 160 13.84 9.45 -4.34
CA LEU A 160 12.40 9.32 -4.51
C LEU A 160 11.64 9.69 -3.23
N LEU A 161 12.15 9.25 -2.08
CA LEU A 161 11.57 9.59 -0.77
C LEU A 161 11.74 11.07 -0.47
N ALA A 162 12.93 11.63 -0.72
CA ALA A 162 13.23 13.05 -0.52
C ALA A 162 12.44 14.00 -1.43
N GLN A 163 11.87 13.49 -2.53
CA GLN A 163 11.04 14.25 -3.48
C GLN A 163 9.54 13.96 -3.34
N ASP A 164 9.11 13.30 -2.25
CA ASP A 164 7.71 12.96 -1.99
C ASP A 164 7.07 12.11 -3.12
N ARG A 165 7.88 11.24 -3.76
CA ARG A 165 7.46 10.39 -4.89
C ARG A 165 7.04 8.99 -4.47
N VAL A 166 7.14 8.65 -3.19
CA VAL A 166 6.76 7.34 -2.65
C VAL A 166 5.52 7.50 -1.77
N PHE A 167 4.49 6.74 -2.06
CA PHE A 167 3.19 6.82 -1.40
C PHE A 167 2.80 5.48 -0.80
N MET A 168 2.15 5.51 0.36
CA MET A 168 1.41 4.39 0.92
C MET A 168 -0.05 4.52 0.56
N VAL A 169 -0.61 3.52 -0.12
CA VAL A 169 -2.04 3.47 -0.42
C VAL A 169 -2.73 2.54 0.57
N ARG A 170 -3.81 3.02 1.18
CA ARG A 170 -4.58 2.24 2.16
C ARG A 170 -5.87 1.71 1.56
N ALA A 171 -6.02 0.40 1.60
CA ALA A 171 -7.28 -0.26 1.30
C ALA A 171 -8.24 -0.19 2.50
N PRO A 172 -9.55 -0.05 2.29
CA PRO A 172 -10.52 -0.15 3.37
C PRO A 172 -10.59 -1.60 3.86
N MET A 173 -10.77 -1.77 5.16
CA MET A 173 -11.00 -3.08 5.78
C MET A 173 -12.48 -3.37 6.03
N ALA A 174 -13.32 -2.34 6.05
CA ALA A 174 -14.76 -2.47 6.19
C ALA A 174 -15.49 -1.33 5.48
N GLY A 175 -16.79 -1.49 5.27
CA GLY A 175 -17.63 -0.42 4.77
C GLY A 175 -19.10 -0.65 5.08
N LEU A 176 -19.88 0.42 5.02
CA LEU A 176 -21.33 0.38 5.09
C LEU A 176 -21.91 1.13 3.89
N ARG A 177 -22.93 0.55 3.27
CA ARG A 177 -23.84 1.29 2.37
C ARG A 177 -25.02 1.74 3.20
N VAL A 178 -25.23 3.04 3.29
CA VAL A 178 -26.32 3.64 4.06
C VAL A 178 -27.26 4.40 3.14
N ALA A 179 -28.53 4.43 3.50
CA ALA A 179 -29.54 5.25 2.84
C ALA A 179 -30.19 6.20 3.85
N ALA A 180 -30.31 7.47 3.49
CA ALA A 180 -31.07 8.45 4.26
C ALA A 180 -32.56 8.07 4.21
N ARG A 181 -33.22 8.01 5.37
CA ARG A 181 -34.65 7.64 5.44
C ARG A 181 -35.58 8.70 4.86
N ASP A 182 -35.20 9.97 4.95
CA ASP A 182 -35.99 11.11 4.52
C ASP A 182 -35.85 11.37 3.01
N THR A 183 -34.65 11.26 2.44
CA THR A 183 -34.38 11.55 1.03
C THR A 183 -34.21 10.31 0.16
N GLY A 184 -33.89 9.15 0.74
CA GLY A 184 -33.50 7.95 0.01
C GLY A 184 -32.09 8.01 -0.61
N GLU A 185 -31.33 9.07 -0.35
CA GLU A 185 -29.95 9.21 -0.85
C GLU A 185 -29.06 8.10 -0.29
N VAL A 186 -28.27 7.46 -1.16
CA VAL A 186 -27.39 6.34 -0.82
C VAL A 186 -25.94 6.79 -0.82
N GLU A 187 -25.21 6.41 0.22
CA GLU A 187 -23.79 6.70 0.38
C GLU A 187 -23.03 5.44 0.83
N ASP A 188 -21.83 5.25 0.31
CA ASP A 188 -20.88 4.26 0.80
C ASP A 188 -19.86 4.93 1.73
N VAL A 189 -19.69 4.36 2.92
CA VAL A 189 -18.78 4.88 3.94
C VAL A 189 -17.77 3.81 4.30
N TRP A 190 -16.48 4.15 4.17
CA TRP A 190 -15.37 3.21 4.32
C TRP A 190 -14.62 3.39 5.64
N ALA A 191 -14.12 2.28 6.19
CA ALA A 191 -13.27 2.24 7.36
C ALA A 191 -11.94 1.54 7.05
N TYR A 192 -10.85 2.10 7.56
CA TYR A 192 -9.47 1.71 7.26
C TYR A 192 -8.72 1.18 8.49
N THR A 193 -9.31 1.31 9.67
CA THR A 193 -8.81 0.71 10.91
C THR A 193 -9.92 -0.03 11.66
N PRO A 194 -9.58 -0.96 12.57
CA PRO A 194 -10.57 -1.65 13.39
C PRO A 194 -11.42 -0.68 14.23
N GLU A 195 -10.79 0.38 14.74
CA GLU A 195 -11.44 1.43 15.53
C GLU A 195 -12.43 2.21 14.69
N GLN A 196 -12.04 2.60 13.46
CA GLN A 196 -12.93 3.25 12.51
C GLN A 196 -14.11 2.34 12.15
N ALA A 197 -13.86 1.04 11.93
CA ALA A 197 -14.91 0.09 11.59
C ALA A 197 -15.91 -0.10 12.75
N ARG A 198 -15.42 -0.10 14.00
CA ARG A 198 -16.28 -0.11 15.19
C ARG A 198 -17.08 1.17 15.32
N ALA A 199 -16.42 2.33 15.24
CA ALA A 199 -17.07 3.63 15.36
C ALA A 199 -18.12 3.86 14.25
N LEU A 200 -17.85 3.37 13.04
CA LEU A 200 -18.78 3.43 11.92
C LEU A 200 -20.07 2.66 12.21
N ARG A 201 -19.95 1.43 12.76
CA ARG A 201 -21.12 0.62 13.17
C ARG A 201 -21.88 1.25 14.32
N GLU A 202 -21.18 1.71 15.35
CA GLU A 202 -21.79 2.38 16.50
C GLU A 202 -22.57 3.63 16.08
N ARG A 203 -22.00 4.44 15.18
CA ARG A 203 -22.66 5.61 14.62
C ARG A 203 -23.90 5.25 13.79
N ALA A 204 -23.79 4.23 12.93
CA ALA A 204 -24.91 3.77 12.13
C ALA A 204 -26.08 3.27 13.01
N ALA A 205 -25.77 2.54 14.09
CA ALA A 205 -26.78 2.08 15.05
C ALA A 205 -27.41 3.25 15.84
N ALA A 206 -26.58 4.19 16.33
CA ALA A 206 -27.05 5.35 17.08
C ALA A 206 -27.92 6.30 16.25
N GLN A 207 -27.76 6.30 14.92
CA GLN A 207 -28.51 7.13 13.98
C GLN A 207 -29.54 6.32 13.17
N GLY A 208 -30.04 5.20 13.70
CA GLY A 208 -30.97 4.30 13.00
C GLY A 208 -32.31 4.93 12.58
N ASP A 209 -32.73 6.02 13.23
CA ASP A 209 -33.91 6.81 12.85
C ASP A 209 -33.66 7.72 11.64
N ARG A 210 -32.40 7.99 11.30
CA ARG A 210 -31.99 8.82 10.15
C ARG A 210 -31.50 7.96 8.99
N TRP A 211 -30.81 6.86 9.28
CA TRP A 211 -30.15 6.03 8.28
C TRP A 211 -30.64 4.58 8.31
N VAL A 212 -30.71 3.97 7.13
CA VAL A 212 -30.85 2.52 6.96
C VAL A 212 -29.53 1.97 6.46
N VAL A 213 -28.96 0.98 7.15
CA VAL A 213 -27.84 0.22 6.62
C VAL A 213 -28.38 -0.76 5.57
N LEU A 214 -28.02 -0.54 4.31
CA LEU A 214 -28.41 -1.40 3.18
C LEU A 214 -27.46 -2.58 3.01
N ARG A 215 -26.16 -2.38 3.30
CA ARG A 215 -25.13 -3.40 3.17
C ARG A 215 -23.98 -3.13 4.12
N GLU A 216 -23.37 -4.20 4.59
CA GLU A 216 -22.12 -4.16 5.34
C GLU A 216 -21.07 -5.02 4.62
N TRP A 217 -19.83 -4.52 4.60
CA TRP A 217 -18.66 -5.22 4.06
C TRP A 217 -17.59 -5.40 5.13
N GLY A 218 -16.95 -6.57 5.09
CA GLY A 218 -15.67 -6.83 5.75
C GLY A 218 -14.68 -7.36 4.71
N PHE A 219 -13.68 -6.57 4.38
CA PHE A 219 -12.67 -6.90 3.38
C PHE A 219 -11.50 -7.60 4.06
N ARG A 220 -11.01 -8.69 3.47
CA ARG A 220 -9.88 -9.49 4.00
C ARG A 220 -8.54 -9.13 3.36
N GLY A 221 -8.56 -8.29 2.34
CA GLY A 221 -7.39 -7.90 1.55
C GLY A 221 -7.80 -7.39 0.17
N LEU A 222 -6.83 -6.96 -0.63
CA LEU A 222 -7.04 -6.27 -1.91
C LEU A 222 -7.92 -7.07 -2.88
N ALA A 223 -7.65 -8.37 -3.01
CA ALA A 223 -8.40 -9.24 -3.93
C ALA A 223 -9.86 -9.51 -3.49
N SER A 224 -10.24 -9.13 -2.26
CA SER A 224 -11.62 -9.24 -1.77
C SER A 224 -12.47 -8.00 -2.04
N LEU A 225 -11.85 -6.90 -2.48
CA LEU A 225 -12.55 -5.67 -2.81
C LEU A 225 -13.30 -5.83 -4.14
N PRO A 226 -14.59 -5.46 -4.20
CA PRO A 226 -15.28 -5.31 -5.48
C PRO A 226 -14.51 -4.34 -6.40
N PRO A 227 -14.48 -4.54 -7.74
CA PRO A 227 -13.72 -3.71 -8.66
C PRO A 227 -14.00 -2.21 -8.54
N GLU A 228 -15.27 -1.83 -8.34
CA GLU A 228 -15.69 -0.45 -8.14
C GLU A 228 -15.10 0.17 -6.87
N VAL A 229 -15.08 -0.58 -5.76
CA VAL A 229 -14.51 -0.13 -4.50
C VAL A 229 -12.99 -0.04 -4.63
N LEU A 230 -12.33 -1.06 -5.18
CA LEU A 230 -10.88 -1.06 -5.39
C LEU A 230 -10.45 0.14 -6.25
N ARG A 231 -11.19 0.41 -7.33
CA ARG A 231 -10.94 1.58 -8.18
C ARG A 231 -11.03 2.87 -7.38
N GLU A 232 -12.17 3.09 -6.74
CA GLU A 232 -12.46 4.33 -6.02
C GLU A 232 -11.50 4.57 -4.85
N THR A 233 -11.25 3.55 -4.03
CA THR A 233 -10.53 3.74 -2.76
C THR A 233 -9.02 3.63 -2.89
N CYS A 234 -8.51 2.92 -3.90
CA CYS A 234 -7.09 2.58 -4.00
C CYS A 234 -6.41 3.05 -5.30
N VAL A 235 -7.12 3.12 -6.44
CA VAL A 235 -6.46 3.25 -7.75
C VAL A 235 -6.68 4.62 -8.39
N GLU A 236 -7.92 5.10 -8.39
CA GLU A 236 -8.31 6.37 -8.98
C GLU A 236 -7.61 7.53 -8.27
N ALA A 237 -6.86 8.34 -9.01
CA ALA A 237 -5.95 9.32 -8.43
C ALA A 237 -6.66 10.42 -7.66
N VAL A 238 -7.89 10.73 -8.05
CA VAL A 238 -8.71 11.78 -7.43
C VAL A 238 -9.33 11.33 -6.11
N THR A 239 -9.72 10.06 -5.98
CA THR A 239 -10.53 9.57 -4.87
C THR A 239 -9.77 8.67 -3.89
N ARG A 240 -8.68 8.03 -4.34
CA ARG A 240 -7.91 7.11 -3.49
C ARG A 240 -7.30 7.81 -2.29
N ARG A 241 -7.05 7.03 -1.24
CA ARG A 241 -6.28 7.48 -0.08
C ARG A 241 -4.81 7.06 -0.21
N ALA A 242 -3.98 8.01 -0.63
CA ALA A 242 -2.54 7.82 -0.79
C ALA A 242 -1.79 8.87 0.03
N ASP A 243 -1.05 8.41 1.03
CA ASP A 243 -0.24 9.27 1.90
C ASP A 243 1.22 9.23 1.45
N VAL A 244 1.87 10.39 1.36
CA VAL A 244 3.32 10.46 1.11
C VAL A 244 4.04 9.80 2.29
N VAL A 245 5.08 9.01 1.99
CA VAL A 245 5.95 8.45 3.02
C VAL A 245 6.78 9.56 3.66
N THR A 246 6.51 9.84 4.93
CA THR A 246 7.21 10.89 5.67
C THR A 246 8.54 10.42 6.25
N ALA A 247 9.44 11.36 6.54
CA ALA A 247 10.69 11.07 7.24
C ALA A 247 10.47 10.41 8.61
N ALA A 248 9.41 10.78 9.34
CA ALA A 248 9.06 10.18 10.62
C ALA A 248 8.67 8.69 10.48
N GLN A 249 7.86 8.37 9.46
CA GLN A 249 7.52 6.97 9.15
C GLN A 249 8.76 6.18 8.73
N MET A 250 9.64 6.78 7.93
CA MET A 250 10.89 6.13 7.53
C MET A 250 11.79 5.86 8.73
N GLN A 251 11.91 6.81 9.66
CA GLN A 251 12.67 6.60 10.90
C GLN A 251 12.10 5.44 11.72
N ALA A 252 10.78 5.39 11.90
CA ALA A 252 10.12 4.28 12.60
C ALA A 252 10.40 2.92 11.93
N VAL A 253 10.35 2.86 10.59
CA VAL A 253 10.70 1.65 9.83
C VAL A 253 12.16 1.25 10.06
N MET A 254 13.08 2.21 10.07
CA MET A 254 14.50 1.94 10.34
C MET A 254 14.73 1.44 11.77
N ASP A 255 14.06 2.02 12.76
CA ASP A 255 14.21 1.63 14.17
C ASP A 255 13.71 0.19 14.40
N VAL A 256 12.61 -0.19 13.76
CA VAL A 256 12.00 -1.53 13.94
C VAL A 256 12.64 -2.59 13.04
N PHE A 257 12.90 -2.29 11.77
CA PHE A 257 13.30 -3.27 10.75
C PHE A 257 14.75 -3.13 10.27
N GLY A 258 15.41 -2.00 10.54
CA GLY A 258 16.80 -1.76 10.16
C GLY A 258 17.79 -2.59 10.99
N GLY A 259 17.42 -2.92 12.23
CA GLY A 259 18.29 -3.56 13.22
C GLY A 259 19.30 -2.57 13.82
N SER A 260 19.98 -2.99 14.90
CA SER A 260 21.03 -2.16 15.50
C SER A 260 22.14 -1.87 14.49
N PRO A 261 22.67 -0.62 14.42
CA PRO A 261 23.85 -0.35 13.63
C PRO A 261 24.98 -1.26 14.12
N SER A 262 25.51 -2.08 13.20
CA SER A 262 26.71 -2.90 13.43
C SER A 262 27.96 -2.05 13.49
#